data_AF-A0A2G9ULQ3-F1
#
_entry.id   AF-A0A2G9ULQ3-F1
#
_cell.length_a   1.000
_cell.length_b   1.000
_cell.length_c   1.000
_cell.angle_alpha   90.00
_cell.angle_beta   90.00
_cell.angle_gamma   90.00
#
_symmetry.space_group_name_H-M   'P 1'
#
loop_
_entity.id
_entity.type
_entity.pdbx_description
1 polymer ?
#
loop_
_entity_poly.entity_id
_entity_poly.type
_entity_poly.pdbx_seq_one_letter_code
_entity_poly.pdbx_strand_id
1 'polypeptide(L)'
;MDLSGRSFLDSSMVGFSGNIIRSRHSPHRSRIMLSPASSEGDGQDEMTRLRHALQHARHSPRKAGSILRRSESIERRWRSISVSSPERPSLSSGSGTIPINPEIDAKRSSLREVDLARGEQRLRAWLVNTILEPLHQRIKETNLKLEKEHASPPIKIGFSSVEALQAAMVNRPELLDTMLPYILPFLQVHSNQSYLVSRISELAADKFMMEYCWNSGGKEPVQEKMSSSRTARRPWGEHLPTDAMLVFSLFSAYMDSQLTSNPLVGSCRLAQPFSALYTLRAPQRPNPVHLAAESFYLHMSNTSPPHFDFVFNDADGSPSRAAIPRGARNLFSAILSFINHAKINNGGRLDRMNIGPTGLNIACVLE
;
A
#
# COMPACT_ATOMS: atom_id res chain seq x y z
N MET A 1 -63.41 -36.43 33.96
CA MET A 1 -62.36 -37.42 34.23
C MET A 1 -61.06 -36.77 33.79
N ASP A 2 -60.61 -35.80 34.57
CA ASP A 2 -59.65 -35.92 35.71
C ASP A 2 -58.25 -35.59 35.20
N LEU A 3 -57.80 -34.34 35.44
CA LEU A 3 -56.96 -33.89 36.58
C LEU A 3 -55.47 -34.16 36.31
N SER A 4 -54.69 -33.12 36.02
CA SER A 4 -53.72 -32.47 36.96
C SER A 4 -52.29 -32.64 36.39
N GLY A 5 -51.28 -31.79 36.51
CA GLY A 5 -50.98 -30.46 37.07
C GLY A 5 -49.58 -30.09 36.51
N ARG A 6 -49.23 -28.84 36.17
CA ARG A 6 -48.53 -27.84 37.03
C ARG A 6 -47.69 -28.50 38.15
N SER A 7 -46.41 -28.19 38.42
CA SER A 7 -45.68 -26.92 38.38
C SER A 7 -44.26 -27.09 38.96
N PHE A 8 -43.33 -26.21 38.54
CA PHE A 8 -42.32 -25.48 39.32
C PHE A 8 -41.07 -26.15 39.95
N LEU A 9 -39.91 -25.59 39.54
CA LEU A 9 -38.80 -25.00 40.35
C LEU A 9 -38.63 -25.44 41.81
N ASP A 10 -37.43 -25.86 42.22
CA ASP A 10 -36.42 -24.99 42.87
C ASP A 10 -35.21 -25.78 43.46
N SER A 11 -34.11 -25.05 43.64
CA SER A 11 -33.03 -25.21 44.65
C SER A 11 -31.91 -26.26 44.47
N SER A 12 -30.68 -25.76 44.26
CA SER A 12 -29.68 -25.71 45.35
C SER A 12 -28.45 -24.85 45.02
N MET A 13 -28.19 -23.89 45.90
CA MET A 13 -26.96 -23.13 46.09
C MET A 13 -25.88 -23.97 46.78
N VAL A 14 -24.61 -23.74 46.42
CA VAL A 14 -23.45 -23.56 47.34
C VAL A 14 -22.42 -22.72 46.53
N GLY A 15 -21.81 -21.61 46.94
CA GLY A 15 -21.61 -20.99 48.24
C GLY A 15 -20.10 -20.89 48.54
N PHE A 16 -19.39 -19.85 48.07
CA PHE A 16 -18.08 -19.44 48.62
C PHE A 16 -17.94 -17.91 48.62
N SER A 17 -18.13 -17.31 49.79
CA SER A 17 -17.56 -16.02 50.23
C SER A 17 -16.27 -16.34 51.01
N GLY A 18 -15.25 -15.49 51.16
CA GLY A 18 -14.98 -14.11 50.80
C GLY A 18 -13.66 -13.70 51.49
N ASN A 19 -13.07 -12.57 51.13
CA ASN A 19 -12.70 -11.52 52.09
C ASN A 19 -12.00 -10.32 51.43
N ILE A 20 -12.51 -9.14 51.79
CA ILE A 20 -12.00 -7.80 51.52
C ILE A 20 -11.42 -7.29 52.84
N ILE A 21 -10.22 -6.68 52.82
CA ILE A 21 -9.79 -5.72 53.85
C ILE A 21 -9.24 -4.47 53.15
N ARG A 22 -9.87 -3.32 53.42
CA ARG A 22 -9.37 -1.96 53.15
C ARG A 22 -8.81 -1.39 54.45
N SER A 23 -7.70 -0.67 54.38
CA SER A 23 -7.51 0.54 55.21
C SER A 23 -6.49 1.50 54.57
N ARG A 24 -6.76 2.79 54.73
CA ARG A 24 -6.02 3.96 54.23
C ARG A 24 -5.05 4.45 55.30
N HIS A 25 -3.86 4.94 54.91
CA HIS A 25 -3.36 6.29 55.18
C HIS A 25 -1.90 6.47 54.69
N SER A 26 -1.61 7.65 54.13
CA SER A 26 -0.28 8.29 53.98
C SER A 26 -0.31 9.56 54.87
N PRO A 27 0.80 10.21 55.30
CA PRO A 27 1.81 10.81 54.40
C PRO A 27 3.28 10.96 54.92
N HIS A 28 4.12 11.51 54.03
CA HIS A 28 5.42 12.22 54.20
C HIS A 28 6.75 11.58 53.71
N ARG A 29 7.12 11.99 52.49
CA ARG A 29 8.26 12.87 52.12
C ARG A 29 9.70 12.41 52.41
N SER A 30 10.38 11.94 51.36
CA SER A 30 11.78 12.33 51.06
C SER A 30 12.12 12.06 49.58
N ARG A 31 12.57 13.12 48.90
CA ARG A 31 13.01 13.18 47.50
C ARG A 31 14.39 12.54 47.34
N ILE A 32 14.57 11.74 46.29
CA ILE A 32 15.87 11.56 45.63
C ILE A 32 15.65 11.85 44.15
N MET A 33 16.32 12.90 43.66
CA MET A 33 16.32 13.34 42.27
C MET A 33 17.29 12.46 41.47
N LEU A 34 16.83 11.88 40.36
CA LEU A 34 17.68 11.40 39.28
C LEU A 34 17.11 11.95 37.96
N SER A 35 17.91 12.78 37.30
CA SER A 35 17.59 13.50 36.07
C SER A 35 17.40 12.54 34.88
N PRO A 36 16.42 12.75 33.99
CA PRO A 36 16.41 12.10 32.68
C PRO A 36 17.29 12.89 31.70
N ALA A 37 18.22 12.19 31.06
CA ALA A 37 19.01 12.70 29.95
C ALA A 37 18.10 13.08 28.78
N SER A 38 18.22 14.33 28.33
CA SER A 38 17.57 14.91 27.16
C SER A 38 18.11 14.28 25.87
N SER A 39 17.25 13.59 25.13
CA SER A 39 17.47 13.20 23.73
C SER A 39 16.35 13.80 22.87
N GLU A 40 16.25 15.14 22.87
CA GLU A 40 15.33 15.92 22.01
C GLU A 40 16.08 16.71 20.92
N GLY A 41 17.28 16.28 20.54
CA GLY A 41 18.15 17.05 19.64
C GLY A 41 17.93 16.83 18.13
N ASP A 42 17.40 15.69 17.70
CA ASP A 42 17.55 15.26 16.30
C ASP A 42 16.32 15.59 15.41
N GLY A 43 15.11 15.39 15.93
CA GLY A 43 13.88 15.66 15.17
C GLY A 43 13.56 17.15 14.96
N GLN A 44 14.09 18.02 15.83
CA GLN A 44 13.92 19.47 15.72
C GLN A 44 14.78 20.03 14.58
N ASP A 45 15.96 19.45 14.34
CA ASP A 45 16.89 19.88 13.30
C ASP A 45 16.37 19.48 11.90
N GLU A 46 15.84 18.27 11.76
CA GLU A 46 15.23 17.79 10.51
C GLU A 46 14.00 18.64 10.10
N MET A 47 13.13 18.96 11.07
CA MET A 47 11.98 19.84 10.87
C MET A 47 12.41 21.28 10.49
N THR A 48 13.56 21.73 10.99
CA THR A 48 14.13 23.04 10.69
C THR A 48 14.73 23.08 9.28
N ARG A 49 15.47 22.04 8.88
CA ARG A 49 16.00 21.87 7.51
C ARG A 49 14.88 21.84 6.48
N LEU A 50 13.78 21.11 6.76
CA LEU A 50 12.63 21.03 5.86
C LEU A 50 11.86 22.36 5.74
N ARG A 51 11.68 23.10 6.85
CA ARG A 51 11.11 24.45 6.81
C ARG A 51 11.96 25.42 5.99
N HIS A 52 13.28 25.31 6.12
CA HIS A 52 14.20 26.13 5.35
C HIS A 52 14.10 25.81 3.84
N ALA A 53 14.06 24.54 3.46
CA ALA A 53 13.87 24.11 2.06
C ALA A 53 12.55 24.62 1.45
N LEU A 54 11.44 24.58 2.22
CA LEU A 54 10.13 25.10 1.79
C LEU A 54 10.11 26.63 1.66
N GLN A 55 10.84 27.34 2.52
CA GLN A 55 10.99 28.79 2.41
C GLN A 55 11.79 29.17 1.15
N HIS A 56 12.89 28.48 0.86
CA HIS A 56 13.66 28.70 -0.39
C HIS A 56 12.82 28.46 -1.65
N ALA A 57 11.95 27.45 -1.65
CA ALA A 57 11.04 27.18 -2.77
C ALA A 57 9.97 28.27 -2.99
N ARG A 58 9.53 28.97 -1.93
CA ARG A 58 8.53 30.06 -2.03
C ARG A 58 9.08 31.37 -2.58
N HIS A 59 10.39 31.60 -2.48
CA HIS A 59 11.02 32.89 -2.83
C HIS A 59 11.79 32.84 -4.16
N SER A 60 11.73 31.71 -4.87
CA SER A 60 12.26 31.61 -6.23
C SER A 60 11.42 32.46 -7.20
N PRO A 61 12.01 33.41 -7.97
CA PRO A 61 11.24 34.31 -8.81
C PRO A 61 10.51 33.58 -9.95
N ARG A 62 9.18 33.50 -9.85
CA ARG A 62 8.30 33.14 -10.97
C ARG A 62 8.28 34.29 -11.99
N LYS A 63 8.86 34.09 -13.17
CA LYS A 63 8.56 34.93 -14.35
C LYS A 63 7.17 34.58 -14.89
N ALA A 64 6.20 35.47 -14.70
CA ALA A 64 5.04 35.64 -15.57
C ALA A 64 5.37 36.83 -16.50
N GLY A 65 5.03 36.94 -17.78
CA GLY A 65 4.29 36.18 -18.79
C GLY A 65 4.03 37.18 -19.95
N SER A 66 3.95 36.76 -21.23
CA SER A 66 3.20 37.45 -22.30
C SER A 66 3.38 36.82 -23.70
N ILE A 67 2.26 36.33 -24.25
CA ILE A 67 1.70 36.49 -25.61
C ILE A 67 2.47 35.98 -26.87
N LEU A 68 1.90 34.90 -27.42
CA LEU A 68 1.52 34.64 -28.83
C LEU A 68 2.50 34.96 -29.98
N ARG A 69 3.06 33.91 -30.61
CA ARG A 69 3.15 33.83 -32.08
C ARG A 69 3.28 32.38 -32.59
N ARG A 70 2.34 32.04 -33.47
CA ARG A 70 2.28 30.95 -34.47
C ARG A 70 3.63 30.35 -34.91
N SER A 71 3.72 29.02 -34.99
CA SER A 71 3.80 28.27 -36.27
C SER A 71 4.20 26.79 -36.08
N GLU A 72 3.80 26.01 -37.08
CA GLU A 72 3.70 24.55 -37.17
C GLU A 72 5.02 23.78 -37.28
N SER A 73 4.89 22.45 -37.19
CA SER A 73 5.63 21.44 -37.97
C SER A 73 7.02 21.04 -37.44
N ILE A 74 7.15 19.77 -37.02
CA ILE A 74 7.89 18.71 -37.73
C ILE A 74 7.89 17.47 -36.82
N GLU A 75 6.93 16.57 -37.07
CA GLU A 75 7.17 15.14 -36.93
C GLU A 75 7.97 14.69 -38.15
N ARG A 76 9.20 14.24 -37.92
CA ARG A 76 9.79 13.05 -38.53
C ARG A 76 11.29 12.98 -38.24
N ARG A 77 11.75 11.74 -38.12
CA ARG A 77 13.11 11.25 -38.43
C ARG A 77 14.06 11.10 -37.26
N TRP A 78 13.96 9.98 -36.55
CA TRP A 78 15.15 9.22 -36.16
C TRP A 78 14.90 7.72 -36.39
N ARG A 79 15.20 7.26 -37.61
CA ARG A 79 15.61 5.87 -37.87
C ARG A 79 17.12 5.88 -38.10
N SER A 80 17.75 4.92 -37.43
CA SER A 80 19.07 4.32 -37.55
C SER A 80 19.93 4.70 -38.76
N ILE A 81 21.17 5.17 -38.53
CA ILE A 81 22.36 4.86 -39.34
C ILE A 81 23.60 4.84 -38.41
N SER A 82 24.31 3.72 -38.45
CA SER A 82 25.63 3.43 -37.92
C SER A 82 26.75 4.06 -38.77
N VAL A 83 27.74 4.76 -38.18
CA VAL A 83 29.08 4.99 -38.78
C VAL A 83 30.16 5.15 -37.70
N SER A 84 31.13 4.22 -37.75
CA SER A 84 32.58 4.23 -37.50
C SER A 84 33.29 5.33 -36.68
N SER A 85 34.14 4.88 -35.74
CA SER A 85 35.23 5.60 -35.06
C SER A 85 36.44 5.92 -35.97
N PRO A 86 37.30 6.86 -35.53
CA PRO A 86 38.74 6.71 -35.69
C PRO A 86 39.53 6.87 -34.37
N GLU A 87 40.74 6.31 -34.36
CA GLU A 87 41.67 6.13 -33.24
C GLU A 87 42.55 7.36 -32.90
N ARG A 88 42.80 7.55 -31.59
CA ARG A 88 44.03 7.91 -30.80
C ARG A 88 45.16 8.82 -31.35
N PRO A 89 45.86 9.59 -30.47
CA PRO A 89 47.01 9.05 -29.71
C PRO A 89 47.18 9.52 -28.24
N SER A 90 47.98 8.74 -27.51
CA SER A 90 48.39 8.84 -26.09
C SER A 90 49.61 9.75 -25.84
N LEU A 91 49.79 10.25 -24.60
CA LEU A 91 51.05 10.17 -23.81
C LEU A 91 50.95 10.74 -22.36
N SER A 92 51.40 9.91 -21.41
CA SER A 92 52.03 10.08 -20.05
C SER A 92 51.86 11.35 -19.20
N SER A 93 51.48 11.23 -17.91
CA SER A 93 52.38 10.92 -16.76
C SER A 93 51.79 11.38 -15.40
N GLY A 94 51.81 10.49 -14.40
CA GLY A 94 52.05 10.78 -12.97
C GLY A 94 50.95 11.46 -12.14
N SER A 95 50.28 10.69 -11.26
CA SER A 95 50.30 10.88 -9.80
C SER A 95 49.22 10.01 -9.16
N GLY A 96 49.58 9.32 -8.07
CA GLY A 96 48.75 8.30 -7.44
C GLY A 96 47.47 8.87 -6.83
N THR A 97 46.35 8.23 -7.18
CA THR A 97 45.14 8.21 -6.36
C THR A 97 44.50 6.83 -6.53
N ILE A 98 44.20 6.20 -5.40
CA ILE A 98 43.44 4.95 -5.33
C ILE A 98 42.06 5.22 -5.95
N PRO A 99 41.61 4.48 -6.97
CA PRO A 99 40.25 4.61 -7.44
C PRO A 99 39.34 3.88 -6.45
N ILE A 100 38.65 4.66 -5.62
CA ILE A 100 37.43 4.21 -4.93
C ILE A 100 36.45 3.87 -6.04
N ASN A 101 36.10 2.59 -6.16
CA ASN A 101 35.26 2.04 -7.21
C ASN A 101 33.79 2.40 -6.94
N PRO A 102 33.16 3.37 -7.62
CA PRO A 102 31.74 3.70 -7.37
C PRO A 102 30.80 2.64 -7.97
N GLU A 103 31.33 1.74 -8.80
CA GLU A 103 30.55 0.70 -9.49
C GLU A 103 30.25 -0.52 -8.60
N ILE A 104 30.95 -0.66 -7.46
CA ILE A 104 30.78 -1.80 -6.55
C ILE A 104 29.60 -1.58 -5.58
N ASP A 105 29.28 -0.34 -5.22
CA ASP A 105 28.20 -0.07 -4.25
C ASP A 105 26.81 -0.02 -4.90
N ALA A 106 26.68 0.39 -6.17
CA ALA A 106 25.41 0.30 -6.90
C ALA A 106 24.98 -1.16 -7.16
N LYS A 107 25.93 -2.10 -7.27
CA LYS A 107 25.66 -3.53 -7.42
C LYS A 107 25.23 -4.21 -6.11
N ARG A 108 25.56 -3.65 -4.95
CA ARG A 108 25.23 -4.25 -3.64
C ARG A 108 23.76 -4.07 -3.23
N SER A 109 23.04 -3.13 -3.83
CA SER A 109 21.63 -2.84 -3.51
C SER A 109 20.62 -3.54 -4.42
N SER A 110 21.07 -4.18 -5.51
CA SER A 110 20.18 -4.88 -6.45
C SER A 110 20.06 -6.37 -6.11
N LEU A 111 18.83 -6.87 -6.06
CA LEU A 111 18.56 -8.29 -5.83
C LEU A 111 19.02 -9.11 -7.03
N ARG A 112 19.69 -10.25 -6.77
CA ARG A 112 20.04 -11.20 -7.84
C ARG A 112 18.77 -11.84 -8.39
N GLU A 113 18.82 -12.31 -9.64
CA GLU A 113 17.66 -12.91 -10.31
C GLU A 113 17.04 -14.10 -9.56
N VAL A 114 17.87 -14.96 -8.97
CA VAL A 114 17.42 -16.10 -8.16
C VAL A 114 16.69 -15.63 -6.90
N ASP A 115 17.19 -14.56 -6.26
CA ASP A 115 16.58 -14.00 -5.06
C ASP A 115 15.25 -13.31 -5.41
N LEU A 116 15.16 -12.67 -6.58
CA LEU A 116 13.90 -12.12 -7.11
C LEU A 116 12.85 -13.22 -7.38
N ALA A 117 13.26 -14.38 -7.91
CA ALA A 117 12.33 -15.48 -8.18
C ALA A 117 11.76 -16.09 -6.89
N ARG A 118 12.61 -16.34 -5.89
CA ARG A 118 12.17 -16.83 -4.57
C ARG A 118 11.36 -15.78 -3.82
N GLY A 119 11.80 -14.53 -3.87
CA GLY A 119 11.10 -13.39 -3.29
C GLY A 119 9.71 -13.21 -3.90
N GLU A 120 9.54 -13.43 -5.20
CA GLU A 120 8.23 -13.34 -5.86
C GLU A 120 7.25 -14.37 -5.29
N GLN A 121 7.68 -15.63 -5.12
CA GLN A 121 6.84 -16.67 -4.54
C GLN A 121 6.43 -16.33 -3.10
N ARG A 122 7.38 -15.85 -2.29
CA ARG A 122 7.12 -15.44 -0.90
C ARG A 122 6.22 -14.21 -0.84
N LEU A 123 6.41 -13.25 -1.74
CA LEU A 123 5.57 -12.05 -1.82
C LEU A 123 4.13 -12.39 -2.21
N ARG A 124 3.92 -13.31 -3.16
CA ARG A 124 2.58 -13.83 -3.49
C ARG A 124 1.92 -14.46 -2.28
N ALA A 125 2.63 -15.35 -1.58
CA ALA A 125 2.13 -15.96 -0.34
C ALA A 125 1.82 -14.93 0.75
N TRP A 126 2.69 -13.92 0.91
CA TRP A 126 2.47 -12.83 1.85
C TRP A 126 1.22 -12.00 1.50
N LEU A 127 1.03 -11.64 0.22
CA LEU A 127 -0.16 -10.91 -0.25
C LEU A 127 -1.45 -11.69 0.01
N VAL A 128 -1.45 -13.00 -0.27
CA VAL A 128 -2.61 -13.86 -0.04
C VAL A 128 -2.92 -13.96 1.46
N ASN A 129 -1.93 -14.34 2.27
CA ASN A 129 -2.10 -14.58 3.71
C ASN A 129 -2.41 -13.31 4.51
N THR A 130 -1.87 -12.17 4.09
CA THR A 130 -1.96 -10.92 4.86
C THR A 130 -3.12 -10.04 4.40
N ILE A 131 -3.42 -10.06 3.10
CA ILE A 131 -4.39 -9.14 2.49
C ILE A 131 -5.59 -9.90 1.94
N LEU A 132 -5.40 -10.73 0.92
CA LEU A 132 -6.51 -11.22 0.09
C LEU A 132 -7.44 -12.18 0.84
N GLU A 133 -6.89 -13.19 1.52
CA GLU A 133 -7.68 -14.18 2.25
C GLU A 133 -8.37 -13.58 3.49
N PRO A 134 -7.70 -12.79 4.35
CA PRO A 134 -8.38 -12.09 5.43
C PRO A 134 -9.47 -11.14 4.95
N LEU A 135 -9.24 -10.43 3.84
CA LEU A 135 -10.24 -9.54 3.25
C LEU A 135 -11.44 -10.33 2.71
N HIS A 136 -11.21 -11.40 1.97
CA HIS A 136 -12.27 -12.28 1.47
C HIS A 136 -13.16 -12.81 2.60
N GLN A 137 -12.54 -13.28 3.69
CA GLN A 137 -13.25 -13.82 4.84
C GLN A 137 -14.06 -12.74 5.55
N ARG A 138 -13.48 -11.55 5.78
CA ARG A 138 -14.18 -10.41 6.38
C ARG A 138 -15.37 -9.94 5.53
N ILE A 139 -15.25 -9.97 4.20
CA ILE A 139 -16.36 -9.66 3.29
C ILE A 139 -17.51 -10.65 3.49
N LYS A 140 -17.23 -11.96 3.55
CA LYS A 140 -18.24 -12.99 3.81
C LYS A 140 -18.92 -12.80 5.15
N GLU A 141 -18.15 -12.66 6.22
CA GLU A 141 -18.66 -12.47 7.58
C GLU A 141 -19.50 -11.19 7.71
N THR A 142 -19.06 -10.11 7.07
CA THR A 142 -19.80 -8.83 7.07
C THR A 142 -21.10 -8.96 6.30
N ASN A 143 -21.10 -9.61 5.12
CA ASN A 143 -22.33 -9.86 4.37
C ASN A 143 -23.34 -10.71 5.17
N LEU A 144 -22.89 -11.72 5.92
CA LEU A 144 -23.77 -12.51 6.80
C LEU A 144 -24.41 -11.66 7.90
N LYS A 145 -23.70 -10.65 8.41
CA LYS A 145 -24.28 -9.68 9.37
C LYS A 145 -25.28 -8.76 8.68
N LEU A 146 -24.91 -8.18 7.53
CA LEU A 146 -25.78 -7.29 6.76
C LEU A 146 -27.11 -7.94 6.36
N GLU A 147 -27.10 -9.23 6.02
CA GLU A 147 -28.31 -9.99 5.70
C GLU A 147 -29.22 -10.19 6.92
N LYS A 148 -28.65 -10.38 8.12
CA LYS A 148 -29.43 -10.57 9.37
C LYS A 148 -30.09 -9.28 9.87
N GLU A 149 -29.51 -8.12 9.58
CA GLU A 149 -30.07 -6.82 10.00
C GLU A 149 -31.35 -6.44 9.23
N HIS A 150 -31.81 -7.24 8.25
CA HIS A 150 -33.03 -7.01 7.45
C HIS A 150 -33.18 -5.56 6.95
N ALA A 151 -32.06 -4.95 6.53
CA ALA A 151 -31.99 -3.54 6.21
C ALA A 151 -32.88 -3.14 5.01
N SER A 152 -33.43 -1.93 5.07
CA SER A 152 -34.14 -1.28 3.97
C SER A 152 -33.50 0.08 3.62
N PRO A 153 -32.95 0.26 2.40
CA PRO A 153 -32.77 -0.75 1.37
C PRO A 153 -31.71 -1.79 1.77
N PRO A 154 -31.82 -3.03 1.26
CA PRO A 154 -30.83 -4.07 1.54
C PRO A 154 -29.49 -3.68 0.93
N ILE A 155 -28.41 -3.86 1.72
CA ILE A 155 -27.04 -3.63 1.27
C ILE A 155 -26.25 -4.94 1.30
N LYS A 156 -25.38 -5.13 0.31
CA LYS A 156 -24.52 -6.31 0.21
C LYS A 156 -23.21 -5.95 -0.49
N ILE A 157 -22.09 -6.26 0.14
CA ILE A 157 -20.76 -6.10 -0.44
C ILE A 157 -20.64 -7.01 -1.67
N GLY A 158 -20.15 -6.45 -2.78
CA GLY A 158 -20.12 -7.10 -4.09
C GLY A 158 -21.34 -6.84 -4.97
N PHE A 159 -22.37 -6.15 -4.45
CA PHE A 159 -23.58 -5.80 -5.20
C PHE A 159 -23.94 -4.32 -5.06
N SER A 160 -23.94 -3.80 -3.83
CA SER A 160 -24.12 -2.38 -3.55
C SER A 160 -22.88 -1.59 -3.94
N SER A 161 -23.06 -0.35 -4.44
CA SER A 161 -21.93 0.54 -4.70
C SER A 161 -21.25 1.01 -3.41
N VAL A 162 -20.03 1.50 -3.52
CA VAL A 162 -19.28 2.04 -2.37
C VAL A 162 -20.02 3.21 -1.73
N GLU A 163 -20.64 4.08 -2.54
CA GLU A 163 -21.41 5.24 -2.11
C GLU A 163 -22.66 4.79 -1.33
N ALA A 164 -23.33 3.74 -1.78
CA ALA A 164 -24.47 3.16 -1.08
C ALA A 164 -24.06 2.56 0.28
N LEU A 165 -22.91 1.88 0.35
CA LEU A 165 -22.36 1.35 1.60
C LEU A 165 -21.95 2.49 2.56
N GLN A 166 -21.36 3.56 2.04
CA GLN A 166 -21.02 4.76 2.83
C GLN A 166 -22.26 5.47 3.37
N ALA A 167 -23.25 5.73 2.52
CA ALA A 167 -24.51 6.34 2.91
C ALA A 167 -25.23 5.49 3.97
N ALA A 168 -25.18 4.16 3.82
CA ALA A 168 -25.68 3.25 4.83
C ALA A 168 -24.98 3.42 6.18
N MET A 169 -23.65 3.50 6.23
CA MET A 169 -22.91 3.70 7.49
C MET A 169 -23.20 5.05 8.16
N VAL A 170 -23.52 6.10 7.38
CA VAL A 170 -23.92 7.40 7.92
C VAL A 170 -25.31 7.33 8.55
N ASN A 171 -26.24 6.64 7.88
CA ASN A 171 -27.64 6.53 8.33
C ASN A 171 -27.86 5.46 9.41
N ARG A 172 -26.91 4.52 9.56
CA ARG A 172 -26.98 3.37 10.46
C ARG A 172 -25.67 3.21 11.25
N PRO A 173 -25.55 3.93 12.38
CA PRO A 173 -24.34 3.93 13.21
C PRO A 173 -23.90 2.53 13.67
N GLU A 174 -24.83 1.59 13.85
CA GLU A 174 -24.55 0.19 14.20
C GLU A 174 -23.65 -0.53 13.19
N LEU A 175 -23.61 -0.06 11.93
CA LEU A 175 -22.69 -0.59 10.92
C LEU A 175 -21.23 -0.22 11.20
N LEU A 176 -20.97 0.80 12.01
CA LEU A 176 -19.63 1.18 12.44
C LEU A 176 -19.00 0.13 13.36
N ASP A 177 -19.82 -0.66 14.04
CA ASP A 177 -19.36 -1.76 14.92
C ASP A 177 -19.08 -3.06 14.12
N THR A 178 -19.31 -3.05 12.81
CA THR A 178 -18.97 -4.17 11.92
C THR A 178 -17.56 -4.00 11.33
N MET A 179 -17.12 -4.95 10.50
CA MET A 179 -15.87 -4.79 9.74
C MET A 179 -16.03 -3.89 8.50
N LEU A 180 -17.23 -3.41 8.19
CA LEU A 180 -17.49 -2.59 7.00
C LEU A 180 -16.59 -1.33 6.91
N PRO A 181 -16.35 -0.54 7.98
CA PRO A 181 -15.44 0.61 7.91
C PRO A 181 -14.02 0.24 7.48
N TYR A 182 -13.54 -0.95 7.87
CA TYR A 182 -12.20 -1.44 7.56
C TYR A 182 -12.11 -2.07 6.17
N ILE A 183 -13.21 -2.63 5.66
CA ILE A 183 -13.29 -3.20 4.31
C ILE A 183 -13.43 -2.09 3.25
N LEU A 184 -14.10 -1.00 3.60
CA LEU A 184 -14.47 0.07 2.67
C LEU A 184 -13.30 0.64 1.83
N PRO A 185 -12.09 0.90 2.38
CA PRO A 185 -10.96 1.37 1.57
C PRO A 185 -10.55 0.38 0.46
N PHE A 186 -10.70 -0.92 0.69
CA PHE A 186 -10.42 -1.94 -0.32
C PHE A 186 -11.50 -1.98 -1.41
N LEU A 187 -12.75 -1.67 -1.07
CA LEU A 187 -13.84 -1.59 -2.04
C LEU A 187 -13.72 -0.37 -2.96
N GLN A 188 -13.09 0.71 -2.49
CA GLN A 188 -12.83 1.92 -3.29
C GLN A 188 -11.85 1.71 -4.45
N VAL A 189 -11.15 0.58 -4.49
CA VAL A 189 -10.19 0.25 -5.55
C VAL A 189 -10.85 0.16 -6.93
N HIS A 190 -12.12 -0.25 -7.01
CA HIS A 190 -12.83 -0.34 -8.29
C HIS A 190 -14.35 -0.23 -8.13
N SER A 191 -15.02 0.45 -9.07
CA SER A 191 -16.47 0.68 -9.00
C SER A 191 -17.32 -0.57 -9.27
N ASN A 192 -16.84 -1.48 -10.12
CA ASN A 192 -17.50 -2.77 -10.36
C ASN A 192 -17.27 -3.73 -9.19
N GLN A 193 -18.15 -3.67 -8.19
CA GLN A 193 -18.04 -4.40 -6.93
C GLN A 193 -18.16 -5.92 -7.09
N SER A 194 -19.01 -6.40 -8.00
CA SER A 194 -19.17 -7.84 -8.23
C SER A 194 -17.89 -8.44 -8.81
N TYR A 195 -17.27 -7.73 -9.76
CA TYR A 195 -15.98 -8.11 -10.32
C TYR A 195 -14.88 -8.10 -9.26
N LEU A 196 -14.75 -7.00 -8.51
CA LEU A 196 -13.72 -6.84 -7.48
C LEU A 196 -13.78 -7.95 -6.43
N VAL A 197 -14.95 -8.21 -5.86
CA VAL A 197 -15.13 -9.25 -4.83
C VAL A 197 -14.89 -10.64 -5.39
N SER A 198 -15.31 -10.92 -6.62
CA SER A 198 -15.00 -12.19 -7.30
C SER A 198 -13.50 -12.36 -7.50
N ARG A 199 -12.78 -11.33 -7.95
CA ARG A 199 -11.32 -11.40 -8.14
C ARG A 199 -10.55 -11.53 -6.84
N ILE A 200 -10.94 -10.84 -5.77
CA ILE A 200 -10.34 -11.05 -4.44
C ILE A 200 -10.48 -12.53 -4.03
N SER A 201 -11.66 -13.12 -4.22
CA SER A 201 -11.89 -14.54 -3.92
C SER A 201 -11.03 -15.49 -4.78
N GLU A 202 -10.94 -15.22 -6.08
CA GLU A 202 -10.21 -16.07 -7.03
C GLU A 202 -8.69 -15.98 -6.82
N LEU A 203 -8.16 -14.78 -6.58
CA LEU A 203 -6.74 -14.59 -6.29
C LEU A 203 -6.35 -15.15 -4.91
N ALA A 204 -7.28 -15.19 -3.95
CA ALA A 204 -7.07 -15.78 -2.63
C ALA A 204 -7.19 -17.31 -2.60
N ALA A 205 -7.68 -17.95 -3.67
CA ALA A 205 -7.99 -19.39 -3.69
C ALA A 205 -6.75 -20.27 -3.56
N ASP A 206 -5.58 -19.76 -3.95
CA ASP A 206 -4.29 -20.44 -3.84
C ASP A 206 -3.21 -19.47 -3.33
N LYS A 207 -2.28 -19.99 -2.50
CA LYS A 207 -1.24 -19.19 -1.84
C LYS A 207 -0.25 -18.53 -2.81
N PHE A 208 -0.16 -19.02 -4.05
CA PHE A 208 0.75 -18.50 -5.07
C PHE A 208 0.03 -17.66 -6.13
N MET A 209 -1.27 -17.41 -5.97
CA MET A 209 -2.11 -16.66 -6.92
C MET A 209 -2.02 -17.26 -8.34
N MET A 210 -2.24 -18.58 -8.47
CA MET A 210 -2.13 -19.29 -9.77
C MET A 210 -3.04 -18.71 -10.87
N GLU A 211 -4.18 -18.11 -10.49
CA GLU A 211 -5.13 -17.47 -11.40
C GLU A 211 -4.79 -16.00 -11.71
N TYR A 212 -3.58 -15.55 -11.40
CA TYR A 212 -3.11 -14.19 -11.65
C TYR A 212 -2.72 -13.99 -13.12
N CYS A 213 -3.36 -13.01 -13.76
CA CYS A 213 -3.08 -12.57 -15.13
C CYS A 213 -2.67 -11.09 -15.13
N TRP A 214 -1.39 -10.78 -15.32
CA TRP A 214 -0.87 -9.42 -15.11
C TRP A 214 -1.42 -8.33 -16.06
N ASN A 215 -1.68 -8.66 -17.33
CA ASN A 215 -2.13 -7.73 -18.37
C ASN A 215 -3.61 -7.89 -18.73
N SER A 216 -4.33 -8.73 -18.01
CA SER A 216 -5.77 -8.91 -18.11
C SER A 216 -6.29 -9.14 -16.69
N GLY A 217 -7.45 -9.76 -16.54
CA GLY A 217 -7.93 -10.21 -15.24
C GLY A 217 -8.82 -11.43 -15.40
N GLY A 218 -9.55 -11.76 -14.34
CA GLY A 218 -10.52 -12.86 -14.39
C GLY A 218 -11.79 -12.52 -15.18
N LYS A 219 -12.66 -13.52 -15.32
CA LYS A 219 -13.94 -13.38 -16.02
C LYS A 219 -14.91 -12.49 -15.24
N GLU A 220 -15.68 -11.66 -15.95
CA GLU A 220 -16.66 -10.75 -15.35
C GLU A 220 -17.96 -11.47 -14.96
N PRO A 221 -18.40 -11.41 -13.69
CA PRO A 221 -19.70 -11.94 -13.30
C PRO A 221 -20.85 -11.20 -14.00
N VAL A 222 -21.80 -11.95 -14.55
CA VAL A 222 -23.04 -11.41 -15.14
C VAL A 222 -24.19 -11.68 -14.18
N GLN A 223 -24.90 -10.62 -13.80
CA GLN A 223 -26.23 -10.77 -13.20
C GLN A 223 -27.23 -10.95 -14.35
N GLU A 224 -27.55 -12.19 -14.68
CA GLU A 224 -28.68 -12.48 -15.57
C GLU A 224 -29.99 -12.25 -14.81
N LYS A 225 -30.92 -11.52 -15.43
CA LYS A 225 -32.24 -11.21 -14.85
C LYS A 225 -33.22 -12.39 -14.84
N MET A 226 -32.81 -13.61 -15.25
CA MET A 226 -33.74 -14.73 -15.38
C MET A 226 -33.13 -16.11 -15.03
N SER A 227 -33.59 -16.67 -13.90
CA SER A 227 -33.74 -18.10 -13.52
C SER A 227 -32.60 -19.14 -13.66
N SER A 228 -31.43 -18.85 -14.21
CA SER A 228 -30.36 -19.86 -14.29
C SER A 228 -29.53 -19.88 -13.00
N SER A 229 -29.43 -21.05 -12.35
CA SER A 229 -28.71 -21.22 -11.07
C SER A 229 -27.18 -21.11 -11.20
N ARG A 230 -26.67 -20.71 -12.37
CA ARG A 230 -25.24 -20.55 -12.65
C ARG A 230 -24.96 -19.10 -13.00
N THR A 231 -24.09 -18.45 -12.24
CA THR A 231 -23.61 -17.12 -12.59
C THR A 231 -22.87 -17.19 -13.93
N ALA A 232 -23.50 -16.68 -14.99
CA ALA A 232 -22.84 -16.49 -16.27
C ALA A 232 -21.61 -15.59 -16.09
N ARG A 233 -20.55 -15.87 -16.84
CA ARG A 233 -19.27 -15.18 -16.73
C ARG A 233 -18.79 -14.77 -18.11
N ARG A 234 -18.61 -13.45 -18.33
CA ARG A 234 -18.07 -12.90 -19.57
C ARG A 234 -16.55 -12.99 -19.56
N PRO A 235 -15.87 -13.09 -20.71
CA PRO A 235 -14.44 -12.82 -20.80
C PRO A 235 -14.09 -11.44 -20.22
N TRP A 236 -12.87 -11.30 -19.73
CA TRP A 236 -12.34 -10.01 -19.29
C TRP A 236 -12.35 -9.00 -20.45
N GLY A 237 -12.65 -7.74 -20.15
CA GLY A 237 -12.60 -6.63 -21.10
C GLY A 237 -11.80 -5.46 -20.54
N GLU A 238 -11.33 -4.56 -21.42
CA GLU A 238 -10.45 -3.44 -21.09
C GLU A 238 -11.08 -2.40 -20.13
N HIS A 239 -12.40 -2.44 -19.94
CA HIS A 239 -13.11 -1.62 -18.95
C HIS A 239 -12.89 -2.09 -17.51
N LEU A 240 -12.32 -3.28 -17.31
CA LEU A 240 -12.02 -3.87 -16.01
C LEU A 240 -10.54 -3.69 -15.68
N PRO A 241 -10.17 -3.61 -14.39
CA PRO A 241 -8.77 -3.52 -14.01
C PRO A 241 -8.09 -4.85 -14.33
N THR A 242 -6.81 -4.78 -14.67
CA THR A 242 -5.97 -5.96 -14.72
C THR A 242 -5.67 -6.46 -13.30
N ASP A 243 -5.26 -7.73 -13.15
CA ASP A 243 -4.87 -8.22 -11.82
C ASP A 243 -3.64 -7.47 -11.29
N ALA A 244 -2.71 -7.02 -12.15
CA ALA A 244 -1.58 -6.22 -11.70
C ALA A 244 -2.03 -4.89 -11.07
N MET A 245 -2.97 -4.18 -11.71
CA MET A 245 -3.52 -2.94 -11.17
C MET A 245 -4.34 -3.16 -9.89
N LEU A 246 -5.13 -4.23 -9.86
CA LEU A 246 -5.97 -4.59 -8.73
C LEU A 246 -5.14 -5.00 -7.52
N VAL A 247 -4.15 -5.88 -7.69
CA VAL A 247 -3.24 -6.32 -6.62
C VAL A 247 -2.41 -5.15 -6.09
N PHE A 248 -1.88 -4.29 -6.98
CA PHE A 248 -1.16 -3.10 -6.55
C PHE A 248 -2.04 -2.16 -5.71
N SER A 249 -3.29 -1.95 -6.13
CA SER A 249 -4.20 -1.05 -5.42
C SER A 249 -4.68 -1.63 -4.08
N LEU A 250 -4.90 -2.94 -3.98
CA LEU A 250 -5.20 -3.61 -2.71
C LEU A 250 -3.99 -3.60 -1.77
N PHE A 251 -2.78 -3.78 -2.30
CA PHE A 251 -1.54 -3.62 -1.56
C PHE A 251 -1.42 -2.18 -1.01
N SER A 252 -1.62 -1.16 -1.85
CA SER A 252 -1.61 0.24 -1.42
C SER A 252 -2.64 0.51 -0.32
N ALA A 253 -3.88 0.06 -0.49
CA ALA A 253 -4.94 0.23 0.50
C ALA A 253 -4.61 -0.45 1.85
N TYR A 254 -3.99 -1.63 1.80
CA TYR A 254 -3.47 -2.28 3.01
C TYR A 254 -2.38 -1.43 3.66
N MET A 255 -1.35 -1.02 2.91
CA MET A 255 -0.24 -0.23 3.45
C MET A 255 -0.71 1.11 4.03
N ASP A 256 -1.68 1.77 3.39
CA ASP A 256 -2.32 2.99 3.90
C ASP A 256 -3.00 2.78 5.26
N SER A 257 -3.56 1.59 5.50
CA SER A 257 -4.16 1.24 6.79
C SER A 257 -3.13 0.93 7.88
N GLN A 258 -1.89 0.60 7.51
CA GLN A 258 -0.84 0.22 8.45
C GLN A 258 0.05 1.39 8.85
N LEU A 259 0.25 2.37 7.98
CA LEU A 259 1.09 3.53 8.29
C LEU A 259 0.29 4.60 9.05
N THR A 260 0.94 5.25 10.02
CA THR A 260 0.32 6.35 10.75
C THR A 260 0.14 7.57 9.84
N SER A 261 -0.99 8.26 9.95
CA SER A 261 -1.21 9.52 9.24
C SER A 261 -0.15 10.55 9.66
N ASN A 262 0.63 11.04 8.70
CA ASN A 262 1.57 12.13 8.94
C ASN A 262 0.79 13.38 9.41
N PRO A 263 1.19 14.07 10.50
CA PRO A 263 0.51 15.27 10.99
C PRO A 263 0.46 16.45 9.99
N LEU A 264 1.19 16.38 8.87
CA LEU A 264 1.06 17.32 7.73
C LEU A 264 -0.22 17.13 6.92
N VAL A 265 -0.92 16.00 7.09
CA VAL A 265 -2.23 15.72 6.51
C VAL A 265 -3.25 15.96 7.61
N GLY A 266 -3.81 17.17 7.65
CA GLY A 266 -4.72 17.63 8.71
C GLY A 266 -5.88 16.67 9.02
N SER A 267 -6.61 16.96 10.11
CA SER A 267 -7.61 16.13 10.82
C SER A 267 -8.86 15.67 10.05
N CYS A 268 -8.75 15.39 8.75
CA CYS A 268 -9.78 14.78 7.91
C CYS A 268 -9.35 13.34 7.58
N ARG A 269 -10.30 12.39 7.55
CA ARG A 269 -10.11 10.96 7.23
C ARG A 269 -9.58 10.72 5.79
N LEU A 270 -8.38 11.18 5.47
CA LEU A 270 -7.84 11.26 4.11
C LEU A 270 -6.31 11.11 4.03
N ALA A 271 -5.65 10.59 5.04
CA ALA A 271 -4.27 10.18 4.87
C ALA A 271 -4.30 8.78 4.27
N GLN A 272 -4.09 8.67 2.97
CA GLN A 272 -3.51 7.49 2.34
C GLN A 272 -1.98 7.68 2.41
N PRO A 273 -1.34 7.50 3.58
CA PRO A 273 0.05 7.87 3.81
C PRO A 273 1.01 7.10 2.89
N PHE A 274 0.74 5.82 2.64
CA PHE A 274 1.55 5.03 1.75
C PHE A 274 1.38 5.51 0.31
N SER A 275 0.13 5.65 -0.15
CA SER A 275 -0.14 6.09 -1.52
C SER A 275 0.40 7.50 -1.79
N ALA A 276 0.34 8.40 -0.81
CA ALA A 276 0.80 9.78 -0.96
C ALA A 276 2.33 9.92 -1.00
N LEU A 277 3.07 9.07 -0.28
CA LEU A 277 4.53 9.18 -0.14
C LEU A 277 5.30 8.22 -1.05
N TYR A 278 4.76 7.01 -1.25
CA TYR A 278 5.48 5.89 -1.86
C TYR A 278 4.85 5.43 -3.18
N THR A 279 3.85 6.14 -3.71
CA THR A 279 3.26 5.79 -5.01
C THR A 279 3.10 6.99 -5.93
N LEU A 280 3.41 6.78 -7.20
CA LEU A 280 3.15 7.72 -8.29
C LEU A 280 2.44 6.99 -9.43
N ARG A 281 1.39 7.57 -10.00
CA ARG A 281 0.65 6.98 -11.11
C ARG A 281 0.61 7.91 -12.31
N ALA A 282 1.04 7.45 -13.48
CA ALA A 282 0.88 8.20 -14.72
C ALA A 282 -0.61 8.59 -14.94
N PRO A 283 -0.90 9.81 -15.42
CA PRO A 283 0.01 10.82 -15.95
C PRO A 283 0.54 11.83 -14.90
N GLN A 284 0.38 11.56 -13.60
CA GLN A 284 0.85 12.47 -12.55
C GLN A 284 2.37 12.61 -12.61
N ARG A 285 2.86 13.83 -12.38
CA ARG A 285 4.29 14.11 -12.30
C ARG A 285 4.78 13.96 -10.85
N PRO A 286 6.07 13.63 -10.64
CA PRO A 286 6.67 13.67 -9.31
C PRO A 286 6.40 15.01 -8.62
N ASN A 287 6.00 14.94 -7.35
CA ASN A 287 5.75 16.11 -6.49
C ASN A 287 7.00 16.32 -5.60
N PRO A 288 7.06 17.35 -4.74
CA PRO A 288 8.23 17.59 -3.90
C PRO A 288 8.66 16.42 -3.01
N VAL A 289 7.72 15.55 -2.59
CA VAL A 289 8.05 14.36 -1.79
C VAL A 289 8.83 13.35 -2.63
N HIS A 290 8.37 13.11 -3.88
CA HIS A 290 9.04 12.21 -4.82
C HIS A 290 10.38 12.75 -5.35
N LEU A 291 10.65 14.04 -5.19
CA LEU A 291 11.88 14.70 -5.64
C LEU A 291 12.86 14.96 -4.49
N ALA A 292 12.49 14.64 -3.25
CA ALA A 292 13.37 14.82 -2.11
C ALA A 292 14.58 13.87 -2.20
N ALA A 293 15.73 14.30 -1.67
CA ALA A 293 16.89 13.43 -1.50
C ALA A 293 16.51 12.21 -0.67
N GLU A 294 17.06 11.04 -1.02
CA GLU A 294 16.80 9.77 -0.35
C GLU A 294 15.33 9.30 -0.37
N SER A 295 14.45 9.98 -1.12
CA SER A 295 13.09 9.48 -1.33
C SER A 295 13.06 8.30 -2.30
N PHE A 296 12.09 7.41 -2.12
CA PHE A 296 11.90 6.25 -2.98
C PHE A 296 10.43 5.90 -3.07
N TYR A 297 9.99 5.39 -4.22
CA TYR A 297 8.57 5.16 -4.49
C TYR A 297 8.35 4.17 -5.64
N LEU A 298 7.15 3.61 -5.69
CA LEU A 298 6.66 2.78 -6.79
C LEU A 298 5.95 3.67 -7.81
N HIS A 299 6.42 3.65 -9.05
CA HIS A 299 5.85 4.43 -10.13
C HIS A 299 5.12 3.53 -11.14
N MET A 300 3.80 3.65 -11.22
CA MET A 300 3.00 3.05 -12.27
C MET A 300 3.12 3.90 -13.54
N SER A 301 4.12 3.60 -14.37
CA SER A 301 4.48 4.39 -15.56
C SER A 301 3.59 4.13 -16.76
N ASN A 302 2.91 2.98 -16.82
CA ASN A 302 1.92 2.67 -17.84
C ASN A 302 0.71 1.96 -17.24
N THR A 303 -0.48 2.25 -17.78
CA THR A 303 -1.75 1.61 -17.39
C THR A 303 -2.12 0.44 -18.28
N SER A 304 -1.75 0.47 -19.57
CA SER A 304 -2.06 -0.61 -20.52
C SER A 304 -0.94 -0.81 -21.56
N PRO A 305 -0.25 -1.97 -21.57
CA PRO A 305 -0.23 -2.94 -20.48
C PRO A 305 0.41 -2.33 -19.21
N PRO A 306 -0.03 -2.73 -18.00
CA PRO A 306 0.48 -2.18 -16.75
C PRO A 306 2.00 -2.32 -16.63
N HIS A 307 2.66 -1.25 -16.17
CA HIS A 307 4.08 -1.25 -15.88
C HIS A 307 4.39 -0.46 -14.62
N PHE A 308 5.18 -1.07 -13.75
CA PHE A 308 5.61 -0.56 -12.46
C PHE A 308 7.14 -0.48 -12.45
N ASP A 309 7.63 0.70 -12.11
CA ASP A 309 9.04 1.00 -11.85
C ASP A 309 9.26 1.16 -10.35
N PHE A 310 10.46 0.83 -9.88
CA PHE A 310 10.95 1.28 -8.58
C PHE A 310 11.95 2.41 -8.79
N VAL A 311 11.65 3.57 -8.20
CA VAL A 311 12.44 4.81 -8.30
C VAL A 311 12.97 5.17 -6.92
N PHE A 312 14.24 5.56 -6.84
CA PHE A 312 14.85 6.11 -5.64
C PHE A 312 15.76 7.29 -6.01
N ASN A 313 15.87 8.27 -5.13
CA ASN A 313 16.75 9.42 -5.33
C ASN A 313 17.99 9.26 -4.46
N ASP A 314 19.15 9.52 -5.03
CA ASP A 314 20.40 9.52 -4.29
C ASP A 314 20.49 10.77 -3.37
N ALA A 315 21.53 10.85 -2.54
CA ALA A 315 21.70 11.94 -1.57
C ALA A 315 21.81 13.33 -2.23
N ASP A 316 22.21 13.39 -3.50
CA ASP A 316 22.25 14.61 -4.32
C ASP A 316 20.90 14.95 -4.98
N GLY A 317 19.87 14.13 -4.76
CA GLY A 317 18.54 14.28 -5.35
C GLY A 317 18.42 13.76 -6.78
N SER A 318 19.45 13.10 -7.33
CA SER A 318 19.39 12.52 -8.67
C SER A 318 18.50 11.26 -8.67
N PRO A 319 17.53 11.13 -9.61
CA PRO A 319 16.63 10.00 -9.64
C PRO A 319 17.26 8.79 -10.36
N SER A 320 17.29 7.67 -9.67
CA SER A 320 17.75 6.37 -10.14
C SER A 320 16.57 5.38 -10.26
N ARG A 321 16.68 4.43 -11.19
CA ARG A 321 15.64 3.42 -11.45
C ARG A 321 16.23 2.03 -11.42
N ALA A 322 15.59 1.13 -10.68
CA ALA A 322 15.95 -0.28 -10.75
C ALA A 322 15.59 -0.87 -12.12
N ALA A 323 16.41 -1.80 -12.61
CA ALA A 323 16.13 -2.54 -13.83
C ALA A 323 15.02 -3.57 -13.58
N ILE A 324 13.75 -3.16 -13.72
CA ILE A 324 12.60 -4.04 -13.50
C ILE A 324 12.14 -4.64 -14.84
N PRO A 325 12.02 -5.97 -14.95
CA PRO A 325 11.54 -6.62 -16.17
C PRO A 325 10.07 -6.26 -16.45
N ARG A 326 9.68 -6.29 -17.72
CA ARG A 326 8.27 -6.18 -18.15
C ARG A 326 7.55 -7.52 -18.00
N GLY A 327 6.22 -7.50 -18.03
CA GLY A 327 5.39 -8.70 -18.05
C GLY A 327 4.96 -9.19 -16.67
N ALA A 328 4.70 -10.50 -16.55
CA ALA A 328 4.05 -11.10 -15.38
C ALA A 328 4.77 -10.88 -14.04
N ARG A 329 6.10 -10.73 -14.08
CA ARG A 329 6.95 -10.56 -12.90
C ARG A 329 7.14 -9.10 -12.51
N ASN A 330 6.67 -8.15 -13.33
CA ASN A 330 6.98 -6.73 -13.20
C ASN A 330 6.54 -6.15 -11.85
N LEU A 331 5.26 -6.31 -11.51
CA LEU A 331 4.71 -5.79 -10.25
C LEU A 331 5.46 -6.33 -9.03
N PHE A 332 5.65 -7.65 -8.97
CA PHE A 332 6.33 -8.29 -7.84
C PHE A 332 7.80 -7.88 -7.75
N SER A 333 8.50 -7.77 -8.88
CA SER A 333 9.89 -7.33 -8.92
C SER A 333 10.06 -5.88 -8.46
N ALA A 334 9.11 -4.99 -8.83
CA ALA A 334 9.10 -3.61 -8.36
C ALA A 334 8.87 -3.54 -6.84
N ILE A 335 7.87 -4.26 -6.32
CA ILE A 335 7.58 -4.32 -4.87
C ILE A 335 8.77 -4.92 -4.10
N LEU A 336 9.39 -5.99 -4.58
CA LEU A 336 10.56 -6.59 -3.94
C LEU A 336 11.75 -5.62 -3.89
N SER A 337 12.00 -4.90 -4.99
CA SER A 337 13.05 -3.90 -5.04
C SER A 337 12.79 -2.76 -4.05
N PHE A 338 11.53 -2.32 -3.94
CA PHE A 338 11.09 -1.35 -2.95
C PHE A 338 11.30 -1.83 -1.50
N ILE A 339 10.90 -3.05 -1.17
CA ILE A 339 11.08 -3.62 0.17
C ILE A 339 12.57 -3.79 0.48
N ASN A 340 13.38 -4.23 -0.49
CA ASN A 340 14.82 -4.39 -0.33
C ASN A 340 15.50 -3.05 -0.06
N HIS A 341 15.14 -2.02 -0.80
CA HIS A 341 15.63 -0.66 -0.55
C HIS A 341 15.21 -0.16 0.83
N ALA A 342 13.95 -0.36 1.24
CA ALA A 342 13.52 0.00 2.59
C ALA A 342 14.33 -0.74 3.67
N LYS A 343 14.68 -2.01 3.45
CA LYS A 343 15.49 -2.84 4.36
C LYS A 343 16.93 -2.33 4.48
N ILE A 344 17.58 -2.05 3.36
CA ILE A 344 19.03 -1.76 3.29
C ILE A 344 19.32 -0.27 3.45
N ASN A 345 18.52 0.59 2.81
CA ASN A 345 18.80 2.01 2.67
C ASN A 345 17.93 2.90 3.57
N ASN A 346 16.76 2.42 4.02
CA ASN A 346 15.84 3.21 4.86
C ASN A 346 15.70 2.65 6.30
N GLY A 347 16.77 2.06 6.83
CA GLY A 347 16.83 1.56 8.21
C GLY A 347 15.80 0.48 8.56
N GLY A 348 15.27 -0.24 7.57
CA GLY A 348 14.21 -1.23 7.79
C GLY A 348 12.87 -0.63 8.14
N ARG A 349 12.55 0.57 7.63
CA ARG A 349 11.32 1.30 7.97
C ARG A 349 10.61 1.87 6.74
N LEU A 350 9.32 2.10 6.90
CA LEU A 350 8.49 2.97 6.06
C LEU A 350 7.80 3.96 6.99
N ASP A 351 8.07 5.25 6.83
CA ASP A 351 7.76 6.27 7.84
C ASP A 351 8.26 5.82 9.23
N ARG A 352 7.38 5.71 10.23
CA ARG A 352 7.74 5.25 11.58
C ARG A 352 7.64 3.74 11.76
N MET A 353 7.06 3.04 10.79
CA MET A 353 6.73 1.61 10.88
C MET A 353 7.91 0.73 10.48
N ASN A 354 8.25 -0.25 11.32
CA ASN A 354 9.26 -1.25 11.01
C ASN A 354 8.70 -2.27 9.98
N ILE A 355 9.48 -2.63 8.96
CA ILE A 355 9.06 -3.60 7.94
C ILE A 355 9.26 -5.07 8.34
N GLY A 356 9.98 -5.32 9.43
CA GLY A 356 10.28 -6.63 10.01
C GLY A 356 9.17 -7.17 10.93
N PRO A 357 9.46 -8.25 11.68
CA PRO A 357 8.44 -9.03 12.40
C PRO A 357 7.63 -8.27 13.45
N THR A 358 8.18 -7.20 14.02
CA THR A 358 7.49 -6.38 15.03
C THR A 358 6.60 -5.29 14.43
N GLY A 359 6.52 -5.19 13.10
CA GLY A 359 5.69 -4.22 12.39
C GLY A 359 4.95 -4.88 11.23
N LEU A 360 5.22 -4.46 9.99
CA LEU A 360 4.51 -4.95 8.81
C LEU A 360 4.78 -6.43 8.49
N ASN A 361 5.85 -7.00 9.04
CA ASN A 361 6.30 -8.36 8.77
C ASN A 361 6.39 -8.69 7.27
N ILE A 362 6.81 -7.71 6.45
CA ILE A 362 6.94 -7.84 5.00
C ILE A 362 8.39 -8.14 4.58
N ALA A 363 9.38 -7.81 5.42
CA ALA A 363 10.79 -8.09 5.13
C ALA A 363 11.12 -9.59 5.01
N CYS A 364 10.27 -10.47 5.55
CA CYS A 364 10.41 -11.93 5.45
C CYS A 364 10.35 -12.43 4.00
N VAL A 365 9.80 -11.66 3.05
CA VAL A 365 9.78 -12.05 1.63
C VAL A 365 11.18 -12.04 1.01
N LEU A 366 12.13 -11.36 1.63
CA LEU A 366 13.52 -11.26 1.16
C LEU A 366 14.43 -12.39 1.68
N GLU A 367 13.93 -13.25 2.59
CA GLU A 367 14.72 -14.25 3.32
C GLU A 367 14.57 -15.65 2.74
#